data_AF-A0AAD9LM76-F1
#
_entry.id   AF-A0AAD9LM76-F1
#
_cell.length_a   1.000
_cell.length_b   1.000
_cell.length_c   1.000
_cell.angle_alpha   90.00
_cell.angle_beta   90.00
_cell.angle_gamma   90.00
#
_symmetry.space_group_name_H-M   'P 1'
#
loop_
_entity.id
_entity.type
_entity.pdbx_description
1 polymer ?
#
loop_
_entity_poly.entity_id
_entity_poly.type
_entity_poly.pdbx_seq_one_letter_code
_entity_poly.pdbx_strand_id
1 'polypeptide(L)'
;MRRLKGARKYHRKRPKKTTPAEIYPSPTLYYGNIQDYYGAPREYYAIPCSDALSVINSDAMVRLIGLIKRGVTHEELSREFESDDNFHARLLADLQRLRDIEEAQRCDVTRDLVIYFERVIKRPKEHPHFVDRAHALKRLQEFWRRREFARYRGLFKQVYWRMREIAAKLTYAGITFEDFRDPSLWKRYGVFKGLPQSTMVDNYITKHRIALNSDIRDFYFIDADTQDVRCVLDEGVSKCRRQPIDSLSQKVIDRIADDLKQLGIFPNDEWQTMNMSRLDELQRECSSEDAQRGYAIRDFYLTHMYPGYKVNGDPYYLESFVNHRYRTKTLERDLVEKYGNWVRSGARRSMPRPVGAKYQQIAIWKSLSRNKRRRLIQEFLYPKATSFAEKPEESPPRSTEGENVGDS
;
A
#
# COMPACT_ATOMS: atom_id res chain seq x y z
N MET A 1 -28.25 61.10 23.76
CA MET A 1 -27.51 59.83 23.53
C MET A 1 -26.09 59.91 24.09
N ARG A 2 -25.70 59.05 25.05
CA ARG A 2 -24.34 59.06 25.65
C ARG A 2 -23.29 58.60 24.62
N ARG A 3 -22.30 59.46 24.32
CA ARG A 3 -21.15 59.12 23.44
C ARG A 3 -20.21 58.13 24.15
N LEU A 4 -19.91 57.00 23.50
CA LEU A 4 -18.93 56.03 23.97
C LEU A 4 -17.50 56.62 23.84
N LYS A 5 -16.71 56.58 24.91
CA LYS A 5 -15.31 57.06 24.97
C LYS A 5 -14.35 55.90 25.33
N GLY A 6 -13.06 56.10 25.06
CA GLY A 6 -11.98 55.19 25.45
C GLY A 6 -12.10 53.77 24.88
N ALA A 7 -11.74 52.77 25.68
CA ALA A 7 -11.75 51.35 25.31
C ALA A 7 -13.12 50.87 24.81
N ARG A 8 -14.23 51.42 25.33
CA ARG A 8 -15.59 51.10 24.86
C ARG A 8 -15.85 51.52 23.42
N LYS A 9 -15.29 52.66 22.97
CA LYS A 9 -15.38 53.10 21.56
C LYS A 9 -14.55 52.17 20.67
N TYR A 10 -13.36 51.80 21.11
CA TYR A 10 -12.45 50.93 20.36
C TYR A 10 -13.00 49.50 20.22
N HIS A 11 -13.49 48.87 21.29
CA HIS A 11 -14.11 47.54 21.23
C HIS A 11 -15.31 47.46 20.27
N ARG A 12 -16.06 48.56 20.17
CA ARG A 12 -17.22 48.65 19.27
C ARG A 12 -16.83 48.93 17.82
N LYS A 13 -15.79 49.75 17.59
CA LYS A 13 -15.37 50.16 16.23
C LYS A 13 -14.16 49.40 15.68
N ARG A 14 -13.57 48.46 16.43
CA ARG A 14 -12.43 47.67 15.92
C ARG A 14 -12.86 46.86 14.69
N PRO A 15 -12.01 46.79 13.64
CA PRO A 15 -12.31 45.96 12.48
C PRO A 15 -12.40 44.49 12.91
N LYS A 16 -13.45 43.82 12.44
CA LYS A 16 -13.70 42.40 12.66
C LYS A 16 -14.13 41.82 11.32
N LYS A 17 -13.64 40.63 11.01
CA LYS A 17 -14.22 39.81 9.95
C LYS A 17 -15.61 39.38 10.42
N THR A 18 -16.65 39.84 9.74
CA THR A 18 -18.05 39.57 10.13
C THR A 18 -18.69 38.48 9.27
N THR A 19 -18.12 38.20 8.10
CA THR A 19 -18.62 37.20 7.16
C THR A 19 -17.90 35.85 7.36
N PRO A 20 -18.61 34.71 7.40
CA PRO A 20 -17.98 33.40 7.53
C PRO A 20 -16.92 33.10 6.47
N ALA A 21 -17.10 33.57 5.23
CA ALA A 21 -16.14 33.38 4.14
C ALA A 21 -14.79 34.08 4.39
N GLU A 22 -14.79 35.27 5.00
CA GLU A 22 -13.55 35.98 5.37
C GLU A 22 -12.89 35.42 6.63
N ILE A 23 -13.68 34.82 7.53
CA ILE A 23 -13.22 34.17 8.76
C ILE A 23 -12.50 32.85 8.42
N TYR A 24 -13.00 32.12 7.42
CA TYR A 24 -12.44 30.85 6.97
C TYR A 24 -11.94 30.90 5.51
N PRO A 25 -10.97 31.77 5.17
CA PRO A 25 -10.31 31.65 3.89
C PRO A 25 -9.49 30.36 3.94
N SER A 26 -9.93 29.35 3.20
CA SER A 26 -9.06 28.20 2.97
C SER A 26 -7.87 28.70 2.14
N PRO A 27 -6.62 28.36 2.51
CA PRO A 27 -5.49 28.65 1.65
C PRO A 27 -5.75 27.99 0.28
N THR A 28 -5.41 28.69 -0.79
CA THR A 28 -5.56 28.17 -2.14
C THR A 28 -4.86 26.82 -2.23
N LEU A 29 -5.61 25.77 -2.59
CA LEU A 29 -5.07 24.43 -2.77
C LEU A 29 -4.26 24.43 -4.07
N TYR A 30 -2.94 24.56 -3.97
CA TYR A 30 -2.05 24.23 -5.07
C TYR A 30 -1.98 22.71 -5.20
N TYR A 31 -2.08 22.22 -6.44
CA TYR A 31 -1.65 20.85 -6.73
C TYR A 31 -0.17 20.74 -6.34
N GLY A 32 0.23 19.66 -5.67
CA GLY A 32 1.64 19.42 -5.36
C GLY A 32 2.47 19.43 -6.64
N ASN A 33 3.72 19.87 -6.57
CA ASN A 33 4.59 19.81 -7.74
C ASN A 33 4.74 18.34 -8.15
N ILE A 34 4.68 18.03 -9.45
CA ILE A 34 4.82 16.66 -9.97
C ILE A 34 6.16 16.02 -9.50
N GLN A 35 7.15 16.86 -9.20
CA GLN A 35 8.45 16.47 -8.64
C GLN A 35 8.41 16.10 -7.15
N ASP A 36 7.35 16.42 -6.41
CA ASP A 36 7.17 16.02 -5.00
C ASP A 36 6.54 14.61 -4.88
N TYR A 37 6.13 14.00 -6.00
CA TYR A 37 5.51 12.68 -6.00
C TYR A 37 6.56 11.56 -6.00
N TYR A 38 6.15 10.41 -5.45
CA TYR A 38 6.95 9.20 -5.35
C TYR A 38 7.42 8.75 -6.76
N GLY A 39 8.71 8.87 -7.05
CA GLY A 39 9.29 8.51 -8.35
C GLY A 39 9.80 9.69 -9.18
N ALA A 40 9.74 10.92 -8.67
CA ALA A 40 10.53 12.00 -9.25
C ALA A 40 12.02 11.59 -9.31
N PRO A 41 12.71 11.86 -10.43
CA PRO A 41 14.14 11.56 -10.53
C PRO A 41 14.86 12.30 -9.40
N ARG A 42 15.84 11.63 -8.77
CA ARG A 42 16.62 12.25 -7.71
C ARG A 42 17.30 13.51 -8.25
N GLU A 43 17.33 14.58 -7.44
CA GLU A 43 17.99 15.84 -7.80
C GLU A 43 19.48 15.64 -8.13
N TYR A 44 20.11 14.65 -7.52
CA TYR A 44 21.49 14.25 -7.81
C TYR A 44 21.62 12.73 -7.79
N TYR A 45 22.48 12.22 -8.68
CA TYR A 45 22.99 10.86 -8.61
C TYR A 45 24.34 10.90 -7.91
N ALA A 46 24.49 10.15 -6.82
CA ALA A 46 25.78 9.98 -6.19
C ALA A 46 26.65 9.11 -7.11
N ILE A 47 27.78 9.66 -7.55
CA ILE A 47 28.77 8.97 -8.38
C ILE A 47 29.86 8.47 -7.43
N PRO A 48 30.42 7.26 -7.62
CA PRO A 48 31.56 6.82 -6.83
C PRO A 48 32.77 7.73 -7.05
N CYS A 49 33.75 7.66 -6.14
CA CYS A 49 34.99 8.41 -6.28
C CYS A 49 35.72 8.12 -7.61
N SER A 50 36.58 9.05 -8.04
CA SER A 50 37.35 8.94 -9.29
C SER A 50 38.09 7.62 -9.42
N ASP A 51 38.65 7.15 -8.32
CA ASP A 51 39.49 5.96 -8.30
C ASP A 51 38.64 4.71 -8.48
N ALA A 52 37.46 4.66 -7.83
CA ALA A 52 36.50 3.59 -8.05
C ALA A 52 35.95 3.60 -9.49
N LEU A 53 35.72 4.78 -10.08
CA LEU A 53 35.34 4.89 -11.49
C LEU A 53 36.40 4.30 -12.42
N SER A 54 37.68 4.51 -12.13
CA SER A 54 38.77 3.94 -12.94
C SER A 54 38.73 2.40 -12.94
N VAL A 55 38.41 1.78 -11.80
CA VAL A 55 38.29 0.33 -11.67
C VAL A 55 37.03 -0.19 -12.38
N ILE A 56 35.91 0.53 -12.27
CA ILE A 56 34.64 0.18 -12.96
C ILE A 56 34.80 0.25 -14.48
N ASN A 57 35.65 1.14 -14.97
CA ASN A 57 35.95 1.30 -16.40
C ASN A 57 37.01 0.31 -16.91
N SER A 58 37.50 -0.60 -16.09
CA SER A 58 38.39 -1.68 -16.54
C SER A 58 37.69 -2.59 -17.56
N ASP A 59 38.44 -3.16 -18.50
CA ASP A 59 37.88 -4.03 -19.55
C ASP A 59 37.09 -5.21 -18.98
N ALA A 60 37.56 -5.77 -17.86
CA ALA A 60 36.89 -6.88 -17.19
C ALA A 60 35.52 -6.45 -16.63
N MET A 61 35.47 -5.34 -15.88
CA MET A 61 34.22 -4.82 -15.31
C MET A 61 33.24 -4.37 -16.41
N VAL A 62 33.74 -3.74 -17.47
CA VAL A 62 32.92 -3.35 -18.63
C VAL A 62 32.32 -4.57 -19.33
N ARG A 63 33.10 -5.65 -19.52
CA ARG A 63 32.59 -6.92 -20.06
C ARG A 63 31.51 -7.52 -19.16
N LEU A 64 31.73 -7.57 -17.84
CA LEU A 64 30.72 -8.06 -16.88
C LEU A 64 29.43 -7.25 -16.94
N ILE A 65 29.52 -5.91 -16.93
CA ILE A 65 28.37 -5.01 -17.05
C ILE A 65 27.64 -5.24 -18.39
N GLY A 66 28.39 -5.47 -19.47
CA GLY A 66 27.85 -5.82 -20.78
C GLY A 66 27.03 -7.11 -20.76
N LEU A 67 27.53 -8.16 -20.11
CA LEU A 67 26.80 -9.43 -19.94
C LEU A 67 25.49 -9.23 -19.16
N ILE A 68 25.53 -8.51 -18.05
CA ILE A 68 24.32 -8.21 -17.24
C ILE A 68 23.32 -7.36 -18.05
N LYS A 69 23.79 -6.38 -18.83
CA LYS A 69 22.94 -5.57 -19.71
C LYS A 69 22.31 -6.36 -20.85
N ARG A 70 22.91 -7.46 -21.29
CA ARG A 70 22.30 -8.38 -22.26
C ARG A 70 21.21 -9.26 -21.65
N GLY A 71 21.17 -9.36 -20.31
CA GLY A 71 20.18 -10.16 -19.59
C GLY A 71 20.60 -11.61 -19.37
N VAL A 72 21.91 -11.85 -19.24
CA VAL A 72 22.49 -13.16 -18.91
C VAL A 72 21.92 -13.67 -17.57
N THR A 73 21.66 -14.97 -17.50
CA THR A 73 21.19 -15.63 -16.27
C THR A 73 22.35 -15.90 -15.30
N HIS A 74 22.05 -16.12 -14.03
CA HIS A 74 23.08 -16.46 -13.04
C HIS A 74 23.81 -17.79 -13.35
N GLU A 75 23.14 -18.75 -14.02
CA GLU A 75 23.76 -20.00 -14.46
C GLU A 75 24.73 -19.77 -15.61
N GLU A 76 24.32 -19.02 -16.62
CA GLU A 76 25.17 -18.65 -17.76
C GLU A 76 26.40 -17.85 -17.30
N LEU A 77 26.21 -16.88 -16.38
CA LEU A 77 27.32 -16.14 -15.81
C LEU A 77 28.30 -17.04 -15.04
N SER A 78 27.79 -18.04 -14.31
CA SER A 78 28.65 -19.01 -13.63
C SER A 78 29.45 -19.85 -14.62
N ARG A 79 28.83 -20.27 -15.73
CA ARG A 79 29.51 -21.02 -16.79
C ARG A 79 30.57 -20.18 -17.49
N GLU A 80 30.32 -18.89 -17.71
CA GLU A 80 31.31 -17.94 -18.25
C GLU A 80 32.52 -17.77 -17.31
N PHE A 81 32.30 -17.79 -15.99
CA PHE A 81 33.40 -17.75 -15.01
C PHE A 81 34.19 -19.06 -14.95
N GLU A 82 33.54 -20.20 -15.20
CA GLU A 82 34.19 -21.52 -15.29
C GLU A 82 34.92 -21.72 -16.63
N SER A 83 34.51 -21.04 -17.70
CA SER A 83 35.13 -21.17 -19.03
C SER A 83 36.31 -20.22 -19.25
N ASP A 84 36.27 -19.03 -18.65
CA ASP A 84 37.32 -18.00 -18.76
C ASP A 84 37.86 -17.63 -17.36
N ASP A 85 38.71 -18.50 -16.81
CA ASP A 85 39.34 -18.33 -15.50
C ASP A 85 40.14 -17.02 -15.39
N ASN A 86 40.77 -16.58 -16.49
CA ASN A 86 41.55 -15.34 -16.52
C ASN A 86 40.63 -14.12 -16.38
N PHE A 87 39.49 -14.11 -17.07
CA PHE A 87 38.47 -13.08 -16.89
C PHE A 87 37.94 -13.04 -15.45
N HIS A 88 37.62 -14.19 -14.86
CA HIS A 88 37.14 -14.27 -13.48
C HIS A 88 38.21 -13.81 -12.47
N ALA A 89 39.47 -14.21 -12.64
CA ALA A 89 40.57 -13.78 -11.79
C ALA A 89 40.79 -12.25 -11.83
N ARG A 90 40.69 -11.63 -13.02
CA ARG A 90 40.76 -10.17 -13.18
C ARG A 90 39.61 -9.46 -12.46
N LEU A 91 38.38 -9.98 -12.57
CA LEU A 91 37.23 -9.45 -11.85
C LEU A 91 37.40 -9.52 -10.32
N LEU A 92 37.98 -10.60 -9.80
CA LEU A 92 38.29 -10.72 -8.38
C LEU A 92 39.36 -9.72 -7.92
N ALA A 93 40.37 -9.47 -8.75
CA ALA A 93 41.39 -8.46 -8.47
C ALA A 93 40.80 -7.04 -8.47
N ASP A 94 39.93 -6.72 -9.43
CA ASP A 94 39.24 -5.43 -9.49
C ASP A 94 38.25 -5.24 -8.33
N LEU A 95 37.56 -6.31 -7.90
CA LEU A 95 36.75 -6.29 -6.69
C LEU A 95 37.57 -6.01 -5.43
N GLN A 96 38.78 -6.56 -5.33
CA GLN A 96 39.67 -6.28 -4.19
C GLN A 96 40.14 -4.83 -4.22
N ARG A 97 40.51 -4.29 -5.39
CA ARG A 97 40.85 -2.86 -5.53
C ARG A 97 39.70 -1.95 -5.08
N LEU A 98 38.46 -2.28 -5.43
CA LEU A 98 37.29 -1.51 -4.99
C LEU A 98 37.11 -1.53 -3.47
N ARG A 99 37.46 -2.63 -2.79
CA ARG A 99 37.46 -2.72 -1.32
C ARG A 99 38.53 -1.84 -0.71
N ASP A 100 39.74 -1.90 -1.25
CA ASP A 100 40.85 -1.10 -0.75
C ASP A 100 40.52 0.41 -0.87
N ILE A 101 39.87 0.81 -1.97
CA ILE A 101 39.37 2.19 -2.17
C ILE A 101 38.24 2.53 -1.19
N GLU A 102 37.30 1.61 -0.95
CA GLU A 102 36.23 1.81 0.03
C GLU A 102 36.78 2.06 1.43
N GLU A 103 37.72 1.23 1.88
CA GLU A 103 38.33 1.34 3.21
C GLU A 103 39.14 2.64 3.34
N ALA A 104 39.90 3.00 2.30
CA ALA A 104 40.74 4.21 2.30
C ALA A 104 39.92 5.51 2.24
N GLN A 105 38.91 5.57 1.37
CA GLN A 105 38.18 6.82 1.09
C GLN A 105 36.84 6.92 1.82
N ARG A 106 36.37 5.83 2.45
CA ARG A 106 35.09 5.76 3.16
C ARG A 106 33.91 6.26 2.32
N CYS A 107 33.92 5.92 1.03
CA CYS A 107 32.87 6.33 0.10
C CYS A 107 31.68 5.36 0.16
N ASP A 108 30.52 5.84 0.60
CA ASP A 108 29.30 5.04 0.70
C ASP A 108 28.86 4.43 -0.64
N VAL A 109 29.03 5.17 -1.75
CA VAL A 109 28.68 4.68 -3.09
C VAL A 109 29.60 3.53 -3.52
N THR A 110 30.91 3.65 -3.26
CA THR A 110 31.87 2.58 -3.54
C THR A 110 31.56 1.35 -2.69
N ARG A 111 31.16 1.53 -1.42
CA ARG A 111 30.73 0.44 -0.54
C ARG A 111 29.54 -0.33 -1.11
N ASP A 112 28.52 0.37 -1.58
CA ASP A 112 27.35 -0.27 -2.19
C ASP A 112 27.73 -1.05 -3.46
N LEU A 113 28.65 -0.52 -4.26
CA LEU A 113 29.17 -1.20 -5.45
C LEU A 113 29.99 -2.45 -5.11
N VAL A 114 30.85 -2.40 -4.08
CA VAL A 114 31.57 -3.57 -3.58
C VAL A 114 30.59 -4.67 -3.18
N ILE A 115 29.55 -4.32 -2.41
CA ILE A 115 28.52 -5.27 -1.98
C ILE A 115 27.79 -5.88 -3.19
N TYR A 116 27.47 -5.06 -4.20
CA TYR A 116 26.84 -5.54 -5.43
C TYR A 116 27.74 -6.52 -6.20
N PHE A 117 28.96 -6.09 -6.52
CA PHE A 117 29.89 -6.88 -7.33
C PHE A 117 30.38 -8.13 -6.61
N GLU A 118 30.53 -8.11 -5.29
CA GLU A 118 30.85 -9.31 -4.52
C GLU A 118 29.77 -10.39 -4.69
N ARG A 119 28.49 -10.00 -4.65
CA ARG A 119 27.36 -10.93 -4.80
C ARG A 119 27.27 -11.48 -6.22
N VAL A 120 27.61 -10.67 -7.22
CA VAL A 120 27.59 -11.06 -8.64
C VAL A 120 28.79 -11.94 -9.01
N ILE A 121 30.00 -11.57 -8.59
CA ILE A 121 31.25 -12.22 -8.99
C ILE A 121 31.48 -13.48 -8.16
N LYS A 122 31.44 -13.40 -6.82
CA LYS A 122 31.78 -14.55 -5.97
C LYS A 122 30.66 -15.58 -5.87
N ARG A 123 29.40 -15.14 -5.85
CA ARG A 123 28.25 -15.98 -5.50
C ARG A 123 27.00 -15.74 -6.37
N PRO A 124 27.11 -15.81 -7.72
CA PRO A 124 25.98 -15.56 -8.61
C PRO A 124 24.78 -16.50 -8.34
N LYS A 125 25.03 -17.77 -8.01
CA LYS A 125 24.00 -18.78 -7.71
C LYS A 125 23.22 -18.52 -6.41
N GLU A 126 23.86 -18.00 -5.37
CA GLU A 126 23.19 -17.63 -4.11
C GLU A 126 22.35 -16.34 -4.26
N HIS A 127 22.69 -15.53 -5.26
CA HIS A 127 22.19 -14.17 -5.43
C HIS A 127 21.65 -13.89 -6.85
N PRO A 128 20.75 -14.75 -7.38
CA PRO A 128 20.36 -14.70 -8.79
C PRO A 128 19.67 -13.38 -9.19
N HIS A 129 18.94 -12.79 -8.26
CA HIS A 129 18.25 -11.50 -8.41
C HIS A 129 19.16 -10.27 -8.65
N PHE A 130 20.49 -10.38 -8.49
CA PHE A 130 21.42 -9.29 -8.86
C PHE A 130 21.90 -9.38 -10.32
N VAL A 131 21.66 -10.51 -10.98
CA VAL A 131 22.11 -10.82 -12.34
C VAL A 131 20.90 -10.99 -13.27
N ASP A 132 19.98 -11.87 -12.88
CA ASP A 132 18.81 -12.25 -13.67
C ASP A 132 17.63 -11.30 -13.40
N ARG A 133 17.15 -10.67 -14.47
CA ARG A 133 16.03 -9.72 -14.45
C ARG A 133 14.72 -10.38 -14.00
N ALA A 134 14.45 -11.61 -14.42
CA ALA A 134 13.23 -12.32 -14.05
C ALA A 134 13.23 -12.62 -12.54
N HIS A 135 14.37 -13.07 -12.00
CA HIS A 135 14.53 -13.25 -10.55
C HIS A 135 14.46 -11.93 -9.78
N ALA A 136 15.02 -10.85 -10.32
CA ALA A 136 14.92 -9.51 -9.72
C ALA A 136 13.47 -9.06 -9.62
N LEU A 137 12.70 -9.18 -10.70
CA LEU A 137 11.27 -8.87 -10.75
C LEU A 137 10.47 -9.75 -9.79
N LYS A 138 10.74 -11.06 -9.75
CA LYS A 138 10.09 -11.99 -8.82
C LYS A 138 10.36 -11.60 -7.37
N ARG A 139 11.60 -11.28 -7.01
CA ARG A 139 11.97 -10.84 -5.65
C ARG A 139 11.32 -9.52 -5.29
N LEU A 140 11.24 -8.57 -6.24
CA LEU A 140 10.54 -7.30 -6.07
C LEU A 140 9.03 -7.55 -5.80
N GLN A 141 8.40 -8.41 -6.59
CA GLN A 141 7.00 -8.80 -6.40
C GLN A 141 6.76 -9.46 -5.03
N GLU A 142 7.65 -10.36 -4.60
CA GLU A 142 7.57 -10.97 -3.26
C GLU A 142 7.73 -9.95 -2.14
N PHE A 143 8.68 -9.02 -2.27
CA PHE A 143 8.87 -7.93 -1.31
C PHE A 143 7.61 -7.07 -1.18
N TRP A 144 7.05 -6.65 -2.31
CA TRP A 144 5.80 -5.89 -2.33
C TRP A 144 4.65 -6.69 -1.74
N ARG A 145 4.50 -7.97 -2.08
CA ARG A 145 3.47 -8.85 -1.53
C ARG A 145 3.59 -8.96 0.00
N ARG A 146 4.80 -9.15 0.55
CA ARG A 146 5.04 -9.21 2.00
C ARG A 146 4.72 -7.89 2.69
N ARG A 147 5.20 -6.78 2.12
CA ARG A 147 4.94 -5.42 2.63
C ARG A 147 3.44 -5.12 2.65
N GLU A 148 2.76 -5.49 1.59
CA GLU A 148 1.33 -5.25 1.44
C GLU A 148 0.50 -6.13 2.37
N PHE A 149 0.89 -7.38 2.54
CA PHE A 149 0.30 -8.27 3.55
C PHE A 149 0.47 -7.71 4.97
N ALA A 150 1.65 -7.18 5.32
CA ALA A 150 1.89 -6.57 6.62
C ALA A 150 0.99 -5.33 6.86
N ARG A 151 0.86 -4.48 5.83
CA ARG A 151 -0.02 -3.31 5.85
C ARG A 151 -1.49 -3.70 5.98
N TYR A 152 -1.95 -4.65 5.18
CA TYR A 152 -3.29 -5.22 5.24
C TYR A 152 -3.58 -5.77 6.64
N ARG A 153 -2.68 -6.59 7.20
CA ARG A 153 -2.84 -7.14 8.56
C ARG A 153 -2.92 -6.06 9.63
N GLY A 154 -2.14 -4.99 9.49
CA GLY A 154 -2.20 -3.82 10.37
C GLY A 154 -3.57 -3.14 10.31
N LEU A 155 -4.04 -2.85 9.11
CA LEU A 155 -5.34 -2.24 8.86
C LEU A 155 -6.50 -3.13 9.34
N PHE A 156 -6.49 -4.41 8.99
CA PHE A 156 -7.47 -5.39 9.41
C PHE A 156 -7.58 -5.45 10.94
N LYS A 157 -6.46 -5.43 11.67
CA LYS A 157 -6.49 -5.35 13.14
C LYS A 157 -7.21 -4.07 13.59
N GLN A 158 -6.87 -2.90 13.05
CA GLN A 158 -7.48 -1.62 13.43
C GLN A 158 -8.99 -1.61 13.19
N VAL A 159 -9.43 -2.04 12.00
CA VAL A 159 -10.85 -2.11 11.63
C VAL A 159 -11.59 -3.11 12.52
N TYR A 160 -10.98 -4.28 12.78
CA TYR A 160 -11.55 -5.29 13.67
C TYR A 160 -11.74 -4.79 15.12
N TRP A 161 -10.77 -4.02 15.65
CA TRP A 161 -10.90 -3.40 16.96
C TRP A 161 -12.06 -2.43 17.02
N ARG A 162 -12.15 -1.54 16.03
CA ARG A 162 -13.25 -0.58 15.89
C ARG A 162 -14.61 -1.29 15.77
N MET A 163 -14.68 -2.37 15.00
CA MET A 163 -15.88 -3.18 14.84
C MET A 163 -16.37 -3.74 16.19
N ARG A 164 -15.46 -4.27 17.03
CA ARG A 164 -15.80 -4.74 18.38
C ARG A 164 -16.26 -3.63 19.30
N GLU A 165 -15.64 -2.45 19.23
CA GLU A 165 -16.07 -1.28 20.01
C GLU A 165 -17.47 -0.81 19.62
N ILE A 166 -17.79 -0.83 18.32
CA ILE A 166 -19.11 -0.48 17.81
C ILE A 166 -20.13 -1.54 18.23
N ALA A 167 -19.83 -2.83 18.03
CA ALA A 167 -20.69 -3.93 18.44
C ALA A 167 -21.07 -3.83 19.93
N ALA A 168 -20.08 -3.61 20.80
CA ALA A 168 -20.29 -3.46 22.24
C ALA A 168 -21.08 -2.19 22.61
N LYS A 169 -21.08 -1.15 21.79
CA LYS A 169 -21.93 0.03 21.99
C LYS A 169 -23.37 -0.25 21.55
N LEU A 170 -23.55 -0.97 20.45
CA LEU A 170 -24.87 -1.29 19.89
C LEU A 170 -25.64 -2.31 20.72
N THR A 171 -24.95 -3.15 21.50
CA THR A 171 -25.63 -3.99 22.49
C THR A 171 -26.39 -3.20 23.53
N TYR A 172 -25.92 -2.00 23.91
CA TYR A 172 -26.69 -1.11 24.80
C TYR A 172 -27.94 -0.51 24.11
N ALA A 173 -27.96 -0.48 22.78
CA ALA A 173 -29.07 0.00 21.98
C ALA A 173 -30.01 -1.14 21.52
N GLY A 174 -29.82 -2.37 22.01
CA GLY A 174 -30.69 -3.51 21.73
C GLY A 174 -30.33 -4.37 20.51
N ILE A 175 -29.23 -4.10 19.82
CA ILE A 175 -28.75 -4.93 18.70
C ILE A 175 -27.86 -6.03 19.24
N THR A 176 -28.16 -7.30 18.94
CA THR A 176 -27.36 -8.43 19.44
C THR A 176 -26.03 -8.56 18.67
N PHE A 177 -25.09 -9.31 19.25
CA PHE A 177 -23.83 -9.58 18.56
C PHE A 177 -24.01 -10.39 17.26
N GLU A 178 -25.05 -11.24 17.19
CA GLU A 178 -25.37 -12.01 15.98
C GLU A 178 -26.00 -11.11 14.91
N ASP A 179 -26.89 -10.18 15.27
CA ASP A 179 -27.44 -9.21 14.31
C ASP A 179 -26.33 -8.36 13.69
N PHE A 180 -25.35 -7.95 14.52
CA PHE A 180 -24.19 -7.18 14.07
C PHE A 180 -23.20 -7.99 13.22
N ARG A 181 -23.47 -9.25 12.90
CA ARG A 181 -22.69 -10.02 11.93
C ARG A 181 -22.96 -9.59 10.49
N ASP A 182 -24.11 -8.96 10.21
CA ASP A 182 -24.45 -8.46 8.89
C ASP A 182 -23.55 -7.27 8.47
N PRO A 183 -22.79 -7.39 7.36
CA PRO A 183 -21.97 -6.31 6.83
C PRO A 183 -22.73 -5.02 6.49
N SER A 184 -24.03 -5.09 6.23
CA SER A 184 -24.86 -3.90 5.97
C SER A 184 -24.81 -2.91 7.15
N LEU A 185 -24.82 -3.43 8.37
CA LEU A 185 -24.73 -2.65 9.61
C LEU A 185 -23.34 -2.04 9.79
N TRP A 186 -22.30 -2.70 9.30
CA TRP A 186 -20.93 -2.18 9.40
C TRP A 186 -20.74 -0.90 8.59
N LYS A 187 -21.37 -0.83 7.41
CA LYS A 187 -21.40 0.38 6.58
C LYS A 187 -22.21 1.47 7.27
N ARG A 188 -23.42 1.14 7.77
CA ARG A 188 -24.32 2.08 8.47
C ARG A 188 -23.70 2.71 9.71
N TYR A 189 -23.03 1.91 10.56
CA TYR A 189 -22.42 2.37 11.80
C TYR A 189 -20.93 2.77 11.65
N GLY A 190 -20.42 2.80 10.41
CA GLY A 190 -19.12 3.37 10.11
C GLY A 190 -17.94 2.58 10.66
N VAL A 191 -17.98 1.24 10.60
CA VAL A 191 -16.82 0.36 10.83
C VAL A 191 -15.68 0.73 9.88
N PHE A 192 -16.01 1.09 8.64
CA PHE A 192 -15.07 1.44 7.57
C PHE A 192 -14.80 2.95 7.41
N LYS A 193 -15.23 3.82 8.34
CA LYS A 193 -15.16 5.31 8.20
C LYS A 193 -13.76 5.87 7.87
N GLY A 194 -12.68 5.13 8.13
CA GLY A 194 -11.30 5.54 7.84
C GLY A 194 -10.74 5.02 6.52
N LEU A 195 -11.55 4.33 5.71
CA LEU A 195 -11.14 3.75 4.44
C LEU A 195 -11.68 4.59 3.26
N PRO A 196 -10.93 4.67 2.15
CA PRO A 196 -11.46 5.23 0.92
C PRO A 196 -12.64 4.39 0.42
N GLN A 197 -13.67 5.07 -0.10
CA GLN A 197 -14.74 4.41 -0.85
C GLN A 197 -14.21 4.06 -2.24
N SER A 198 -13.96 2.78 -2.47
CA SER A 198 -13.55 2.28 -3.78
C SER A 198 -14.78 1.80 -4.54
N THR A 199 -15.04 2.38 -5.71
CA THR A 199 -16.03 1.89 -6.68
C THR A 199 -15.38 1.04 -7.78
N MET A 200 -14.07 0.78 -7.70
CA MET A 200 -13.31 0.11 -8.76
C MET A 200 -13.93 -1.24 -9.14
N VAL A 201 -14.20 -2.09 -8.15
CA VAL A 201 -14.75 -3.44 -8.38
C VAL A 201 -16.15 -3.35 -8.97
N ASP A 202 -16.98 -2.44 -8.45
CA ASP A 202 -18.36 -2.28 -8.91
C ASP A 202 -18.39 -1.71 -10.33
N ASN A 203 -17.51 -0.77 -10.65
CA ASN A 203 -17.32 -0.24 -12.00
C ASN A 203 -16.80 -1.33 -12.95
N TYR A 204 -15.84 -2.15 -12.52
CA TYR A 204 -15.34 -3.27 -13.32
C TYR A 204 -16.48 -4.25 -13.64
N ILE A 205 -17.21 -4.72 -12.63
CA ILE A 205 -18.33 -5.66 -12.81
C ILE A 205 -19.40 -5.04 -13.72
N THR A 206 -19.65 -3.74 -13.59
CA THR A 206 -20.64 -3.04 -14.42
C THR A 206 -20.18 -2.95 -15.88
N LYS A 207 -18.93 -2.54 -16.14
CA LYS A 207 -18.34 -2.48 -17.49
C LYS A 207 -18.35 -3.83 -18.19
N HIS A 208 -18.02 -4.87 -17.43
CA HIS A 208 -17.88 -6.24 -17.92
C HIS A 208 -19.16 -7.07 -17.81
N ARG A 209 -20.31 -6.44 -17.51
CA ARG A 209 -21.57 -7.15 -17.21
C ARG A 209 -21.98 -8.10 -18.33
N ILE A 210 -21.89 -7.67 -19.57
CA ILE A 210 -22.22 -8.50 -20.74
C ILE A 210 -21.31 -9.73 -20.79
N ALA A 211 -19.99 -9.51 -20.76
CA ALA A 211 -19.00 -10.60 -20.80
C ALA A 211 -19.04 -11.55 -19.58
N LEU A 212 -19.56 -11.10 -18.43
CA LEU A 212 -19.75 -11.94 -17.25
C LEU A 212 -21.05 -12.75 -17.29
N ASN A 213 -22.07 -12.27 -18.00
CA ASN A 213 -23.39 -12.90 -18.08
C ASN A 213 -23.53 -13.84 -19.29
N SER A 214 -22.74 -13.65 -20.34
CA SER A 214 -22.71 -14.49 -21.54
C SER A 214 -21.35 -15.14 -21.75
N ASP A 215 -21.30 -16.20 -22.56
CA ASP A 215 -20.00 -16.70 -23.03
C ASP A 215 -19.40 -15.70 -24.01
N ILE A 216 -18.35 -15.01 -23.55
CA ILE A 216 -17.69 -13.96 -24.32
C ILE A 216 -17.01 -14.51 -25.57
N ARG A 217 -16.73 -15.82 -25.67
CA ARG A 217 -16.18 -16.44 -26.90
C ARG A 217 -17.19 -16.51 -28.02
N ASP A 218 -18.47 -16.57 -27.69
CA ASP A 218 -19.56 -16.64 -28.65
C ASP A 218 -20.23 -15.28 -28.88
N PHE A 219 -19.60 -14.19 -28.40
CA PHE A 219 -20.16 -12.85 -28.49
C PHE A 219 -20.34 -12.39 -29.94
N TYR A 220 -19.38 -12.70 -30.81
CA TYR A 220 -19.58 -12.74 -32.25
C TYR A 220 -19.60 -14.20 -32.71
N PHE A 221 -20.43 -14.48 -33.70
CA PHE A 221 -20.52 -15.80 -34.32
C PHE A 221 -20.84 -15.65 -35.81
N ILE A 222 -20.56 -16.69 -36.59
CA ILE A 222 -20.96 -16.75 -37.99
C ILE A 222 -22.33 -17.43 -38.05
N ASP A 223 -23.29 -16.80 -38.70
CA ASP A 223 -24.59 -17.41 -38.94
C ASP A 223 -24.47 -18.47 -40.05
N ALA A 224 -24.83 -19.72 -39.76
CA ALA A 224 -24.63 -20.84 -40.68
C ALA A 224 -25.39 -20.64 -42.01
N ASP A 225 -26.55 -19.99 -41.94
CA ASP A 225 -27.47 -19.83 -43.07
C ASP A 225 -27.05 -18.69 -44.00
N THR A 226 -26.62 -17.56 -43.44
CA THR A 226 -26.25 -16.35 -44.19
C THR A 226 -24.75 -16.20 -44.43
N GLN A 227 -23.91 -16.90 -43.65
CA GLN A 227 -22.45 -16.75 -43.61
C GLN A 227 -21.98 -15.34 -43.20
N ASP A 228 -22.88 -14.56 -42.60
CA ASP A 228 -22.60 -13.23 -42.06
C ASP A 228 -22.14 -13.32 -40.60
N VAL A 229 -21.30 -12.35 -40.19
CA VAL A 229 -20.87 -12.22 -38.79
C VAL A 229 -21.93 -11.45 -38.00
N ARG A 230 -22.50 -12.09 -36.99
CA ARG A 230 -23.54 -11.53 -36.11
C ARG A 230 -23.02 -11.38 -34.69
N CYS A 231 -23.54 -10.39 -33.97
CA CYS A 231 -23.29 -10.16 -32.55
C CYS A 231 -24.46 -10.72 -31.73
N VAL A 232 -24.22 -11.20 -30.51
CA VAL A 232 -25.27 -11.67 -29.58
C VAL A 232 -26.31 -10.59 -29.26
N LEU A 233 -25.94 -9.31 -29.39
CA LEU A 233 -26.81 -8.16 -29.14
C LEU A 233 -27.61 -7.72 -30.38
N ASP A 234 -27.39 -8.32 -31.56
CA ASP A 234 -28.14 -7.97 -32.77
C ASP A 234 -29.62 -8.40 -32.64
N GLU A 235 -30.53 -7.66 -33.28
CA GLU A 235 -31.95 -8.01 -33.30
C GLU A 235 -32.19 -9.34 -34.06
N GLY A 236 -33.03 -10.23 -33.50
CA GLY A 236 -33.42 -11.48 -34.17
C GLY A 236 -32.45 -12.66 -34.02
N VAL A 237 -31.35 -12.50 -33.27
CA VAL A 237 -30.27 -13.50 -33.08
C VAL A 237 -30.73 -14.85 -32.50
N SER A 238 -31.86 -14.88 -31.79
CA SER A 238 -32.41 -16.12 -31.21
C SER A 238 -32.79 -17.17 -32.25
N LYS A 239 -32.93 -16.79 -33.53
CA LYS A 239 -33.27 -17.69 -34.64
C LYS A 239 -32.07 -18.15 -35.46
N CYS A 240 -30.89 -17.54 -35.27
CA CYS A 240 -29.69 -17.85 -36.06
C CYS A 240 -29.01 -19.14 -35.58
N ARG A 241 -28.47 -19.92 -36.52
CA ARG A 241 -27.69 -21.10 -36.21
C ARG A 241 -26.21 -20.72 -36.07
N ARG A 242 -25.72 -20.72 -34.83
CA ARG A 242 -24.39 -20.19 -34.50
C ARG A 242 -23.27 -21.16 -34.92
N GLN A 243 -22.30 -20.68 -35.66
CA GLN A 243 -21.00 -21.30 -35.85
C GLN A 243 -19.95 -20.54 -35.02
N PRO A 244 -19.18 -21.24 -34.14
CA PRO A 244 -18.18 -20.60 -33.30
C PRO A 244 -17.02 -20.05 -34.14
N ILE A 245 -16.39 -19.00 -33.64
CA ILE A 245 -15.24 -18.36 -34.29
C ILE A 245 -13.96 -18.95 -33.67
N ASP A 246 -13.20 -19.72 -34.44
CA ASP A 246 -11.92 -20.27 -33.97
C ASP A 246 -10.77 -19.25 -34.10
N SER A 247 -10.84 -18.36 -35.10
CA SER A 247 -9.83 -17.35 -35.38
C SER A 247 -10.44 -16.05 -35.91
N LEU A 248 -9.81 -14.91 -35.61
CA LEU A 248 -10.25 -13.59 -36.07
C LEU A 248 -9.95 -13.42 -37.56
N SER A 249 -10.86 -13.85 -38.43
CA SER A 249 -10.80 -13.60 -39.87
C SER A 249 -11.05 -12.12 -40.19
N GLN A 250 -10.65 -11.68 -41.40
CA GLN A 250 -10.85 -10.30 -41.83
C GLN A 250 -12.33 -9.87 -41.73
N LYS A 251 -13.28 -10.73 -42.11
CA LYS A 251 -14.72 -10.47 -41.99
C LYS A 251 -15.16 -10.16 -40.55
N VAL A 252 -14.59 -10.87 -39.57
CA VAL A 252 -14.89 -10.66 -38.14
C VAL A 252 -14.28 -9.35 -37.66
N ILE A 253 -13.06 -9.05 -38.10
CA ILE A 253 -12.37 -7.79 -37.81
C ILE A 253 -13.15 -6.60 -38.37
N ASP A 254 -13.61 -6.68 -39.61
CA ASP A 254 -14.39 -5.63 -40.27
C ASP A 254 -15.70 -5.38 -39.51
N ARG A 255 -16.42 -6.45 -39.12
CA ARG A 255 -17.64 -6.34 -38.31
C ARG A 255 -17.39 -5.67 -36.95
N ILE A 256 -16.29 -6.04 -36.27
CA ILE A 256 -15.88 -5.42 -35.00
C ILE A 256 -15.57 -3.94 -35.21
N ALA A 257 -14.85 -3.59 -36.28
CA ALA A 257 -14.49 -2.21 -36.59
C ALA A 257 -15.75 -1.36 -36.83
N ASP A 258 -16.72 -1.87 -37.57
CA ASP A 258 -18.01 -1.21 -37.81
C ASP A 258 -18.77 -0.93 -36.51
N ASP A 259 -18.85 -1.91 -35.61
CA ASP A 259 -19.51 -1.75 -34.31
C ASP A 259 -18.80 -0.71 -33.45
N LEU A 260 -17.46 -0.71 -33.41
CA LEU A 260 -16.69 0.28 -32.66
C LEU A 260 -16.77 1.69 -33.25
N LYS A 261 -16.95 1.79 -34.59
CA LYS A 261 -17.21 3.05 -35.28
C LYS A 261 -18.60 3.59 -34.95
N GLN A 262 -19.63 2.74 -34.91
CA GLN A 262 -20.98 3.11 -34.47
C GLN A 262 -20.99 3.62 -33.02
N LEU A 263 -20.16 3.04 -32.14
CA LEU A 263 -19.98 3.48 -30.76
C LEU A 263 -19.14 4.76 -30.62
N GLY A 264 -18.63 5.33 -31.71
CA GLY A 264 -17.84 6.56 -31.70
C GLY A 264 -16.42 6.42 -31.15
N ILE A 265 -15.89 5.20 -31.03
CA ILE A 265 -14.54 4.93 -30.49
C ILE A 265 -13.46 5.11 -31.57
N PHE A 266 -13.77 4.71 -32.81
CA PHE A 266 -12.90 4.86 -33.98
C PHE A 266 -13.63 5.59 -35.12
N PRO A 267 -13.89 6.91 -35.01
CA PRO A 267 -14.66 7.64 -36.01
C PRO A 267 -13.92 7.80 -37.36
N ASN A 268 -12.58 7.76 -37.38
CA ASN A 268 -11.74 8.08 -38.54
C ASN A 268 -11.08 6.86 -39.21
N ASP A 269 -11.69 5.68 -39.12
CA ASP A 269 -11.15 4.43 -39.69
C ASP A 269 -9.73 4.03 -39.19
N GLU A 270 -9.35 4.51 -37.99
CA GLU A 270 -8.09 4.18 -37.30
C GLU A 270 -8.05 2.74 -36.72
N TRP A 271 -9.02 1.90 -37.10
CA TRP A 271 -9.21 0.53 -36.61
C TRP A 271 -8.02 -0.39 -36.92
N GLN A 272 -7.18 -0.04 -37.90
CA GLN A 272 -5.97 -0.79 -38.26
C GLN A 272 -4.99 -0.96 -37.09
N THR A 273 -5.06 -0.07 -36.09
CA THR A 273 -4.24 -0.17 -34.88
C THR A 273 -4.86 -1.03 -33.78
N MET A 274 -6.17 -1.34 -33.87
CA MET A 274 -6.97 -2.06 -32.87
C MET A 274 -6.62 -1.68 -31.42
N ASN A 275 -6.37 -0.38 -31.18
CA ASN A 275 -5.94 0.06 -29.87
C ASN A 275 -7.12 0.14 -28.91
N MET A 276 -7.43 -1.00 -28.30
CA MET A 276 -8.53 -1.16 -27.35
C MET A 276 -8.37 -0.34 -26.07
N SER A 277 -7.24 0.38 -25.85
CA SER A 277 -7.12 1.32 -24.75
C SER A 277 -8.05 2.53 -24.90
N ARG A 278 -8.47 2.87 -26.13
CA ARG A 278 -9.36 4.01 -26.40
C ARG A 278 -10.79 3.79 -25.90
N LEU A 279 -11.17 2.54 -25.61
CA LEU A 279 -12.44 2.25 -24.92
C LEU A 279 -12.52 2.90 -23.54
N ASP A 280 -11.37 3.22 -22.92
CA ASP A 280 -11.36 3.98 -21.68
C ASP A 280 -11.75 5.46 -21.91
N GLU A 281 -11.84 5.96 -23.14
CA GLU A 281 -12.37 7.30 -23.47
C GLU A 281 -13.92 7.37 -23.34
N LEU A 282 -14.63 6.22 -23.41
CA LEU A 282 -16.07 6.11 -23.16
C LEU A 282 -16.47 6.29 -21.68
N GLN A 283 -15.53 6.69 -20.82
CA GLN A 283 -15.62 6.78 -19.35
C GLN A 283 -16.78 7.61 -18.78
N ARG A 284 -17.62 8.26 -19.59
CA ARG A 284 -18.62 9.21 -19.11
C ARG A 284 -19.73 8.54 -18.31
N GLU A 285 -20.11 7.29 -18.61
CA GLU A 285 -21.02 6.47 -17.78
C GLU A 285 -20.75 4.96 -17.93
N CYS A 286 -20.10 4.33 -16.95
CA CYS A 286 -19.75 2.89 -17.01
C CYS A 286 -20.98 1.96 -17.10
N SER A 287 -22.16 2.47 -16.75
CA SER A 287 -23.43 1.76 -16.78
C SER A 287 -24.16 1.85 -18.11
N SER A 288 -23.71 2.68 -19.06
CA SER A 288 -24.38 2.80 -20.36
C SER A 288 -24.27 1.50 -21.16
N GLU A 289 -25.29 1.24 -21.98
CA GLU A 289 -25.32 0.07 -22.86
C GLU A 289 -24.17 0.11 -23.86
N ASP A 290 -23.90 1.28 -24.44
CA ASP A 290 -22.78 1.53 -25.36
C ASP A 290 -21.42 1.22 -24.73
N ALA A 291 -21.19 1.64 -23.47
CA ALA A 291 -19.96 1.33 -22.77
C ALA A 291 -19.84 -0.18 -22.55
N GLN A 292 -20.89 -0.84 -22.04
CA GLN A 292 -20.87 -2.29 -21.81
C GLN A 292 -20.67 -3.07 -23.11
N ARG A 293 -21.29 -2.64 -24.22
CA ARG A 293 -21.09 -3.21 -25.55
C ARG A 293 -19.65 -3.05 -26.01
N GLY A 294 -19.07 -1.86 -25.88
CA GLY A 294 -17.66 -1.63 -26.20
C GLY A 294 -16.71 -2.54 -25.41
N TYR A 295 -16.93 -2.67 -24.09
CA TYR A 295 -16.13 -3.56 -23.24
C TYR A 295 -16.31 -5.03 -23.61
N ALA A 296 -17.51 -5.48 -24.00
CA ALA A 296 -17.74 -6.83 -24.49
C ALA A 296 -16.99 -7.10 -25.82
N ILE A 297 -17.00 -6.15 -26.76
CA ILE A 297 -16.24 -6.27 -28.02
C ILE A 297 -14.74 -6.44 -27.72
N ARG A 298 -14.21 -5.64 -26.79
CA ARG A 298 -12.82 -5.76 -26.35
C ARG A 298 -12.52 -7.12 -25.76
N ASP A 299 -13.37 -7.60 -24.86
CA ASP A 299 -13.12 -8.84 -24.15
C ASP A 299 -13.23 -10.05 -25.10
N PHE A 300 -14.13 -10.01 -26.10
CA PHE A 300 -14.16 -10.98 -27.21
C PHE A 300 -12.82 -10.97 -27.96
N TYR A 301 -12.39 -9.80 -28.42
CA TYR A 301 -11.12 -9.64 -29.15
C TYR A 301 -9.93 -10.18 -28.34
N LEU A 302 -9.81 -9.81 -27.06
CA LEU A 302 -8.73 -10.26 -26.19
C LEU A 302 -8.75 -11.77 -25.93
N THR A 303 -9.94 -12.38 -25.87
CA THR A 303 -10.09 -13.83 -25.67
C THR A 303 -9.53 -14.63 -26.85
N HIS A 304 -9.69 -14.13 -28.08
CA HIS A 304 -9.13 -14.78 -29.27
C HIS A 304 -7.65 -14.44 -29.51
N MET A 305 -7.21 -13.22 -29.16
CA MET A 305 -5.81 -12.82 -29.32
C MET A 305 -4.87 -13.43 -28.27
N TYR A 306 -5.37 -13.68 -27.06
CA TYR A 306 -4.58 -14.16 -25.93
C TYR A 306 -5.26 -15.38 -25.29
N PRO A 307 -4.77 -16.61 -25.53
CA PRO A 307 -5.41 -17.85 -25.03
C PRO A 307 -5.58 -17.92 -23.50
N GLY A 308 -4.79 -17.16 -22.74
CA GLY A 308 -4.88 -17.08 -21.27
C GLY A 308 -5.79 -15.98 -20.74
N TYR A 309 -6.40 -15.17 -21.60
CA TYR A 309 -7.28 -14.09 -21.18
C TYR A 309 -8.63 -14.63 -20.69
N LYS A 310 -9.09 -14.12 -19.54
CA LYS A 310 -10.40 -14.40 -18.98
C LYS A 310 -10.92 -13.20 -18.20
N VAL A 311 -12.17 -12.83 -18.45
CA VAL A 311 -12.88 -11.83 -17.64
C VAL A 311 -13.15 -12.42 -16.26
N ASN A 312 -12.72 -11.74 -15.20
CA ASN A 312 -12.84 -12.26 -13.84
C ASN A 312 -13.90 -11.49 -13.03
N GLY A 313 -14.99 -12.18 -12.69
CA GLY A 313 -16.06 -11.63 -11.86
C GLY A 313 -15.81 -11.70 -10.35
N ASP A 314 -14.73 -12.36 -9.89
CA ASP A 314 -14.45 -12.50 -8.46
C ASP A 314 -13.98 -11.15 -7.87
N PRO A 315 -14.78 -10.51 -7.00
CA PRO A 315 -14.42 -9.25 -6.38
C PRO A 315 -13.12 -9.33 -5.57
N TYR A 316 -12.80 -10.48 -4.97
CA TYR A 316 -11.60 -10.62 -4.14
C TYR A 316 -10.34 -10.71 -4.98
N TYR A 317 -10.41 -11.39 -6.13
CA TYR A 317 -9.35 -11.39 -7.11
C TYR A 317 -9.10 -9.99 -7.67
N LEU A 318 -10.16 -9.25 -8.02
CA LEU A 318 -10.05 -7.88 -8.52
C LEU A 318 -9.42 -6.94 -7.48
N GLU A 319 -9.77 -7.08 -6.21
CA GLU A 319 -9.15 -6.32 -5.12
C GLU A 319 -7.68 -6.69 -4.86
N SER A 320 -7.20 -7.84 -5.35
CA SER A 320 -5.80 -8.26 -5.18
C SER A 320 -4.83 -7.33 -5.93
N PHE A 321 -5.29 -6.64 -6.97
CA PHE A 321 -4.51 -5.69 -7.78
C PHE A 321 -4.42 -4.28 -7.19
N VAL A 322 -5.20 -3.96 -6.15
CA VAL A 322 -5.18 -2.64 -5.51
C VAL A 322 -4.53 -2.68 -4.13
N ASN A 323 -4.15 -1.50 -3.64
CA ASN A 323 -3.63 -1.35 -2.29
C ASN A 323 -4.67 -1.76 -1.23
N HIS A 324 -4.19 -2.27 -0.11
CA HIS A 324 -4.90 -2.80 1.07
C HIS A 324 -6.01 -1.88 1.58
N ARG A 325 -5.86 -0.56 1.44
CA ARG A 325 -6.88 0.41 1.85
C ARG A 325 -8.16 0.34 1.03
N TYR A 326 -8.06 -0.10 -0.22
CA TYR A 326 -9.18 -0.19 -1.17
C TYR A 326 -9.80 -1.59 -1.21
N ARG A 327 -9.27 -2.55 -0.44
CA ARG A 327 -9.73 -3.95 -0.42
C ARG A 327 -10.92 -4.15 0.53
N THR A 328 -11.99 -3.38 0.32
CA THR A 328 -13.11 -3.32 1.25
C THR A 328 -13.91 -4.61 1.27
N LYS A 329 -14.15 -5.27 0.13
CA LYS A 329 -14.86 -6.56 0.05
C LYS A 329 -14.03 -7.68 0.70
N THR A 330 -12.72 -7.69 0.48
CA THR A 330 -11.79 -8.64 1.12
C THR A 330 -11.77 -8.44 2.63
N LEU A 331 -11.69 -7.19 3.11
CA LEU A 331 -11.81 -6.88 4.54
C LEU A 331 -13.15 -7.35 5.09
N GLU A 332 -14.25 -7.10 4.39
CA GLU A 332 -15.58 -7.52 4.79
C GLU A 332 -15.65 -9.04 5.01
N ARG A 333 -15.23 -9.83 4.02
CA ARG A 333 -15.16 -11.30 4.11
C ARG A 333 -14.33 -11.78 5.30
N ASP A 334 -13.10 -11.29 5.42
CA ASP A 334 -12.18 -11.73 6.48
C ASP A 334 -12.65 -11.27 7.88
N LEU A 335 -13.37 -10.14 7.96
CA LEU A 335 -14.00 -9.66 9.18
C LEU A 335 -15.19 -10.53 9.57
N VAL A 336 -16.01 -10.99 8.61
CA VAL A 336 -17.16 -11.89 8.88
C VAL A 336 -16.65 -13.16 9.56
N GLU A 337 -15.61 -13.78 9.01
CA GLU A 337 -15.03 -14.99 9.57
C GLU A 337 -14.49 -14.74 10.98
N LYS A 338 -13.67 -13.69 11.14
CA LYS A 338 -13.04 -13.41 12.43
C LYS A 338 -14.02 -12.96 13.51
N TYR A 339 -15.03 -12.17 13.14
CA TYR A 339 -16.09 -11.76 14.04
C TYR A 339 -16.95 -12.94 14.46
N GLY A 340 -17.34 -13.80 13.51
CA GLY A 340 -18.08 -15.03 13.81
C GLY A 340 -17.32 -15.93 14.79
N ASN A 341 -16.01 -16.11 14.60
CA ASN A 341 -15.17 -16.85 15.54
C ASN A 341 -15.10 -16.19 16.93
N TRP A 342 -15.11 -14.86 17.01
CA TRP A 342 -15.13 -14.14 18.28
C TRP A 342 -16.49 -14.25 18.99
N VAL A 343 -17.60 -14.16 18.27
CA VAL A 343 -18.95 -14.37 18.83
C VAL A 343 -19.07 -15.79 19.37
N ARG A 344 -18.67 -16.81 18.59
CA ARG A 344 -18.61 -18.22 19.03
C ARG A 344 -17.76 -18.44 20.28
N SER A 345 -16.69 -17.65 20.47
CA SER A 345 -15.84 -17.70 21.66
C SER A 345 -16.46 -17.07 22.92
N GLY A 346 -17.72 -16.62 22.85
CA GLY A 346 -18.44 -15.94 23.92
C GLY A 346 -18.18 -14.44 23.96
N ALA A 347 -17.81 -13.82 22.82
CA ALA A 347 -17.58 -12.38 22.67
C ALA A 347 -16.70 -11.78 23.78
N ARG A 348 -15.64 -12.50 24.20
CA ARG A 348 -14.81 -12.12 25.34
C ARG A 348 -14.31 -10.68 25.18
N ARG A 349 -14.42 -9.89 26.26
CA ARG A 349 -13.83 -8.56 26.33
C ARG A 349 -12.33 -8.68 26.14
N SER A 350 -11.74 -7.72 25.45
CA SER A 350 -10.28 -7.65 25.39
C SER A 350 -9.73 -7.46 26.78
N MET A 351 -8.97 -8.44 27.26
CA MET A 351 -8.15 -8.24 28.45
C MET A 351 -7.19 -7.08 28.17
N PRO A 352 -6.97 -6.17 29.14
CA PRO A 352 -5.91 -5.19 29.04
C PRO A 352 -4.61 -5.93 28.70
N ARG A 353 -3.90 -5.49 27.66
CA ARG A 353 -2.59 -6.11 27.36
C ARG A 353 -1.69 -5.90 28.58
N PRO A 354 -0.95 -6.92 29.04
CA PRO A 354 0.06 -6.71 30.06
C PRO A 354 1.01 -5.63 29.55
N VAL A 355 1.17 -4.57 30.32
CA VAL A 355 2.07 -3.47 29.98
C VAL A 355 3.48 -4.05 30.04
N GLY A 356 4.18 -4.13 28.90
CA GLY A 356 5.56 -4.60 28.90
C GLY A 356 6.43 -3.75 29.84
N ALA A 357 7.46 -4.34 30.44
CA ALA A 357 8.29 -3.70 31.48
C ALA A 357 8.73 -2.26 31.12
N LYS A 358 9.08 -2.02 29.84
CA LYS A 358 9.44 -0.70 29.29
C LYS A 358 8.39 0.39 29.49
N TYR A 359 7.11 0.06 29.48
CA TYR A 359 5.99 1.01 29.57
C TYR A 359 5.30 0.98 30.94
N GLN A 360 5.73 0.12 31.85
CA GLN A 360 5.09 -0.09 33.14
C GLN A 360 5.09 1.18 33.98
N GLN A 361 6.22 1.91 34.00
CA GLN A 361 6.33 3.20 34.68
C GLN A 361 5.41 4.28 34.08
N ILE A 362 5.25 4.31 32.75
CA ILE A 362 4.34 5.25 32.09
C ILE A 362 2.88 4.89 32.37
N ALA A 363 2.55 3.60 32.44
CA ALA A 363 1.22 3.14 32.80
C ALA A 363 0.89 3.48 34.25
N ILE A 364 1.81 3.23 35.19
CA ILE A 364 1.71 3.67 36.60
C ILE A 364 1.55 5.19 36.66
N TRP A 365 2.36 5.94 35.91
CA TRP A 365 2.26 7.40 35.86
C TRP A 365 0.89 7.89 35.38
N LYS A 366 0.33 7.26 34.34
CA LYS A 366 -0.99 7.60 33.78
C LYS A 366 -2.16 7.15 34.65
N SER A 367 -2.01 6.09 35.46
CA SER A 367 -3.03 5.64 36.41
C SER A 367 -3.14 6.55 37.64
N LEU A 368 -2.11 7.33 37.94
CA LEU A 368 -2.17 8.34 39.01
C LEU A 368 -3.08 9.51 38.63
N SER A 369 -3.78 10.06 39.63
CA SER A 369 -4.59 11.27 39.46
C SER A 369 -3.72 12.49 39.08
N ARG A 370 -4.33 13.50 38.43
CA ARG A 370 -3.63 14.73 38.01
C ARG A 370 -2.90 15.42 39.17
N ASN A 371 -3.50 15.41 40.36
CA ASN A 371 -2.92 16.01 41.57
C ASN A 371 -1.74 15.20 42.11
N LYS A 372 -1.83 13.86 42.06
CA LYS A 372 -0.75 12.97 42.51
C LYS A 372 0.47 13.05 41.59
N ARG A 373 0.26 13.17 40.28
CA ARG A 373 1.34 13.45 39.31
C ARG A 373 2.02 14.80 39.58
N ARG A 374 1.24 15.86 39.84
CA ARG A 374 1.79 17.20 40.16
C ARG A 374 2.63 17.20 41.43
N ARG A 375 2.17 16.53 42.50
CA ARG A 375 2.93 16.40 43.74
C ARG A 375 4.26 15.66 43.54
N LEU A 376 4.25 14.53 42.83
CA LEU A 376 5.48 13.80 42.51
C LEU A 376 6.44 14.64 41.67
N ILE A 377 5.95 15.37 40.66
CA ILE A 377 6.81 16.31 39.89
C ILE A 377 7.43 17.36 40.82
N GLN A 378 6.65 17.92 41.75
CA GLN A 378 7.16 18.92 42.71
C GLN A 378 8.19 18.32 43.67
N GLU A 379 7.97 17.10 44.17
CA GLU A 379 8.92 16.38 45.03
C GLU A 379 10.24 16.07 44.30
N PHE A 380 10.18 15.72 43.01
CA PHE A 380 11.38 15.42 42.21
C PHE A 380 12.12 16.66 41.69
N LEU A 381 11.41 17.75 41.37
CA LEU A 381 12.04 19.00 40.87
C LEU A 381 12.52 19.92 41.99
N TYR A 382 11.89 19.86 43.17
CA TYR A 382 12.23 20.65 44.34
C TYR A 382 12.34 19.73 45.55
N PRO A 383 13.39 18.89 45.63
CA PRO A 383 13.65 18.14 46.85
C PRO A 383 13.76 19.15 48.00
N LYS A 384 12.90 19.01 49.01
CA LYS A 384 12.98 19.84 50.21
C LYS A 384 14.41 19.69 50.75
N ALA A 385 15.14 20.79 50.81
CA ALA A 385 16.45 20.83 51.45
C ALA A 385 16.28 20.27 52.87
N THR A 386 16.82 19.07 53.09
CA THR A 386 16.92 18.47 54.41
C THR A 386 17.70 19.44 55.29
N SER A 387 17.02 20.00 56.27
CA SER A 387 17.58 20.81 57.34
C SER A 387 18.53 19.96 58.18
N PHE A 388 19.78 19.86 57.76
CA PHE A 388 20.89 19.53 58.66
C PHE A 388 21.46 20.86 59.18
N ALA A 389 20.83 21.36 60.25
CA ALA A 389 21.48 22.31 61.13
C ALA A 389 22.31 21.48 62.12
N GLU A 390 23.62 21.48 61.93
CA GLU A 390 24.61 21.00 62.89
C GLU A 390 24.42 21.72 64.23
N LYS A 391 24.13 20.97 65.29
CA LYS A 391 24.51 21.36 66.65
C LYS A 391 25.84 20.67 66.96
N PRO A 392 26.84 21.39 67.49
CA PRO A 392 28.14 20.81 67.76
C PRO A 392 28.11 19.90 69.00
N GLU A 393 29.03 18.94 68.93
CA GLU A 393 29.38 17.83 69.81
C GLU A 393 29.26 18.06 71.33
N GLU A 394 28.55 17.15 72.01
CA GLU A 394 28.87 16.73 73.38
C GLU A 394 29.34 15.27 73.34
N SER A 395 30.51 15.04 73.94
CA SER A 395 31.28 13.80 74.00
C SER A 395 30.64 12.73 74.91
N PRO A 396 30.83 11.41 74.64
CA PRO A 396 30.37 10.34 75.52
C PRO A 396 31.55 9.69 76.29
N PRO A 397 31.31 8.73 77.21
CA PRO A 397 30.66 8.89 78.51
C PRO A 397 31.61 8.46 79.65
N ARG A 398 31.38 8.93 80.89
CA ARG A 398 31.98 8.35 82.10
C ARG A 398 30.94 7.46 82.79
N SER A 399 31.33 6.22 83.03
CA SER A 399 30.62 5.17 83.74
C SER A 399 30.33 5.51 85.21
N THR A 400 29.17 5.10 85.70
CA THR A 400 28.87 4.60 87.08
C THR A 400 27.40 4.15 87.06
N GLU A 401 27.12 2.87 87.33
CA GLU A 401 26.47 2.40 88.58
C GLU A 401 25.13 3.09 88.80
N GLY A 402 23.97 2.45 88.72
CA GLY A 402 23.52 1.25 89.42
C GLY A 402 22.11 1.56 89.95
N GLU A 403 21.29 0.52 90.18
CA GLU A 403 20.03 0.56 90.95
C GLU A 403 18.82 1.31 90.35
N ASN A 404 17.57 1.04 90.69
CA ASN A 404 16.79 -0.17 91.00
C ASN A 404 15.34 0.37 91.13
N VAL A 405 14.34 -0.47 90.81
CA VAL A 405 12.99 -0.49 91.40
C VAL A 405 12.02 0.70 91.13
N GLY A 406 10.76 0.34 90.80
CA GLY A 406 9.62 1.01 91.45
C GLY A 406 8.39 1.26 90.59
N ASP A 407 7.43 0.36 90.73
CA ASP A 407 6.01 0.48 90.38
C ASP A 407 5.36 1.84 90.74
N SER A 408 4.43 2.30 89.89
CA SER A 408 3.00 2.53 90.19
C SER A 408 2.26 3.12 89.00
#